data_AF-V7F0X0-F1
#
_entry.id   AF-V7F0X0-F1
#
_cell.length_a   1.000
_cell.length_b   1.000
_cell.length_c   1.000
_cell.angle_alpha   90.00
_cell.angle_beta   90.00
_cell.angle_gamma   90.00
#
_symmetry.space_group_name_H-M   'P 1'
#
loop_
_entity.id
_entity.type
_entity.pdbx_description
1 polymer ?
#
loop_
_entity_poly.entity_id
_entity_poly.type
_entity_poly.pdbx_seq_one_letter_code
_entity_poly.pdbx_strand_id
1 'polypeptide(L)'
;MSDNDRNEPDDFDGDERLRADIIRQARTVGIQVAFESALAVCRDPEAPAAAKASSQRTLLMVGGLLDRNDRNASVEKAPSEMDGAELEKATQDLMRRQRRPTTAKPIGDAFD
;
A
#
# COMPACT_ATOMS: atom_id res chain seq x y z
N MET A 1 -27.22 -24.27 -46.98
CA MET A 1 -25.83 -23.87 -47.29
C MET A 1 -25.78 -22.36 -47.11
N SER A 2 -25.17 -21.78 -46.10
CA SER A 2 -24.22 -22.28 -45.10
C SER A 2 -24.46 -21.57 -43.78
N ASP A 3 -24.54 -22.35 -42.71
CA ASP A 3 -24.26 -21.90 -41.36
C ASP A 3 -22.76 -21.58 -41.28
N ASN A 4 -22.37 -20.33 -41.06
CA ASN A 4 -21.06 -20.01 -40.51
C ASN A 4 -21.00 -18.57 -39.97
N ASP A 5 -21.88 -18.23 -39.04
CA ASP A 5 -21.64 -17.14 -38.10
C ASP A 5 -20.49 -17.57 -37.17
N ARG A 6 -19.28 -17.17 -37.56
CA ARG A 6 -18.07 -17.32 -36.74
C ARG A 6 -18.23 -16.45 -35.50
N ASN A 7 -18.63 -17.08 -34.40
CA ASN A 7 -18.41 -16.55 -33.06
C ASN A 7 -16.90 -16.41 -32.84
N GLU A 8 -16.35 -15.22 -33.12
CA GLU A 8 -15.06 -14.82 -32.58
C GLU A 8 -15.25 -14.65 -31.07
N PRO A 9 -14.52 -15.40 -30.22
CA PRO A 9 -14.58 -15.19 -28.78
C PRO A 9 -14.14 -13.75 -28.49
N ASP A 10 -14.96 -13.03 -27.72
CA ASP A 10 -14.75 -11.64 -27.33
C ASP A 10 -13.44 -11.52 -26.54
N ASP A 11 -12.36 -11.12 -27.22
CA ASP A 11 -10.99 -10.99 -26.69
C ASP A 11 -10.94 -10.10 -25.43
N PHE A 12 -11.91 -9.19 -25.27
CA PHE A 12 -11.98 -8.25 -24.16
C PHE A 12 -12.23 -8.93 -22.79
N ASP A 13 -13.03 -10.00 -22.78
CA ASP A 13 -13.34 -10.77 -21.56
C ASP A 13 -12.17 -11.68 -21.12
N GLY A 14 -11.32 -12.09 -22.07
CA GLY A 14 -10.11 -12.87 -21.80
C GLY A 14 -9.05 -12.04 -21.06
N ASP A 15 -8.85 -10.81 -21.50
CA ASP A 15 -7.87 -9.87 -20.93
C ASP A 15 -8.21 -9.46 -19.48
N GLU A 16 -9.48 -9.20 -19.18
CA GLU A 16 -9.89 -8.81 -17.82
C GLU A 16 -9.76 -9.98 -16.83
N ARG A 17 -10.06 -11.22 -17.25
CA ARG A 17 -9.85 -12.41 -16.42
C ARG A 17 -8.36 -12.64 -16.14
N LEU A 18 -7.51 -12.50 -17.16
CA LEU A 18 -6.07 -12.60 -17.00
C LEU A 18 -5.54 -11.54 -16.02
N ARG A 19 -6.00 -10.29 -16.15
CA ARG A 19 -5.62 -9.20 -15.26
C ARG A 19 -6.04 -9.47 -13.82
N ALA A 20 -7.27 -9.91 -13.58
CA ALA A 20 -7.76 -10.26 -12.26
C ALA A 20 -6.92 -11.37 -11.61
N ASP A 21 -6.55 -12.37 -12.40
CA ASP A 21 -5.71 -13.49 -11.96
C ASP A 21 -4.29 -13.05 -11.61
N ILE A 22 -3.67 -12.19 -12.41
CA ILE A 22 -2.35 -11.59 -12.11
C ILE A 22 -2.41 -10.78 -10.82
N ILE A 23 -3.44 -9.94 -10.64
CA ILE A 23 -3.61 -9.14 -9.42
C ILE A 23 -3.76 -10.05 -8.19
N ARG A 24 -4.53 -11.14 -8.30
CA ARG A 24 -4.70 -12.12 -7.23
C ARG A 24 -3.36 -12.76 -6.87
N GLN A 25 -2.59 -13.22 -7.85
CA GLN A 25 -1.27 -13.82 -7.64
C GLN A 25 -0.25 -12.83 -7.07
N ALA A 26 -0.26 -11.59 -7.54
CA ALA A 26 0.60 -10.54 -7.02
C ALA A 26 0.31 -10.25 -5.54
N ARG A 27 -0.96 -10.25 -5.13
CA ARG A 27 -1.37 -10.03 -3.74
C ARG A 27 -1.06 -11.20 -2.81
N THR A 28 -0.92 -12.42 -3.33
CA THR A 28 -0.60 -13.59 -2.51
C THR A 28 0.89 -13.90 -2.58
N VAL A 29 1.34 -14.51 -3.68
CA VAL A 29 2.72 -14.96 -3.87
C VAL A 29 3.65 -13.77 -4.12
N GLY A 30 3.20 -12.79 -4.90
CA GLY A 30 4.03 -11.63 -5.25
C GLY A 30 4.47 -10.81 -4.03
N ILE A 31 3.60 -10.64 -3.03
CA ILE A 31 3.94 -9.95 -1.78
C ILE A 31 5.03 -10.69 -1.01
N GLN A 32 4.93 -12.03 -0.91
CA GLN A 32 5.95 -12.83 -0.24
C GLN A 32 7.31 -12.71 -0.92
N VAL A 33 7.35 -12.89 -2.26
CA VAL A 33 8.58 -12.77 -3.04
C VAL A 33 9.19 -11.37 -2.93
N ALA A 34 8.36 -10.33 -2.96
CA ALA A 34 8.81 -8.95 -2.81
C ALA A 34 9.43 -8.68 -1.42
N PHE A 35 8.81 -9.21 -0.36
CA PHE A 35 9.33 -9.11 1.00
C PHE A 35 10.68 -9.83 1.15
N GLU A 36 10.78 -11.07 0.68
CA GLU A 36 12.01 -11.87 0.74
C GLU A 36 13.15 -11.23 -0.06
N SER A 37 12.85 -10.69 -1.24
CA SER A 37 13.81 -9.98 -2.08
C SER A 37 14.31 -8.70 -1.40
N ALA A 38 13.42 -7.91 -0.78
CA ALA A 38 13.81 -6.72 -0.04
C ALA A 38 14.70 -7.06 1.16
N LEU A 39 14.39 -8.14 1.89
CA LEU A 39 15.24 -8.65 2.97
C LEU A 39 16.62 -9.07 2.48
N ALA A 40 16.70 -9.78 1.35
CA ALA A 40 17.97 -10.21 0.76
C ALA A 40 18.87 -8.99 0.44
N VAL A 41 18.31 -7.96 -0.20
CA VAL A 41 19.03 -6.71 -0.50
C VAL A 41 19.53 -6.01 0.76
N CYS A 42 18.72 -5.97 1.82
CA CYS A 42 19.14 -5.35 3.09
C CYS A 42 20.26 -6.13 3.80
N ARG A 43 20.35 -7.44 3.58
CA ARG A 43 21.37 -8.32 4.17
C ARG A 43 22.67 -8.36 3.37
N ASP A 44 22.62 -8.00 2.08
CA ASP A 44 23.79 -7.98 1.22
C ASP A 44 24.69 -6.76 1.53
N PRO A 45 25.91 -6.96 2.05
CA PRO A 45 26.84 -5.86 2.33
C PRO A 45 27.29 -5.15 1.05
N GLU A 46 27.32 -5.81 -0.11
CA GLU A 46 27.78 -5.27 -1.39
C GLU A 46 26.66 -4.56 -2.17
N ALA A 47 25.40 -4.70 -1.74
CA ALA A 47 24.28 -4.07 -2.45
C ALA A 47 24.41 -2.53 -2.47
N PRO A 48 24.06 -1.88 -3.61
CA PRO A 48 24.14 -0.42 -3.74
C PRO A 48 23.33 0.30 -2.65
N ALA A 49 23.85 1.44 -2.18
CA ALA A 49 23.20 2.23 -1.14
C ALA A 49 21.74 2.61 -1.48
N ALA A 50 21.48 2.96 -2.75
CA ALA A 50 20.14 3.28 -3.22
C ALA A 50 19.17 2.08 -3.12
N ALA A 51 19.64 0.87 -3.46
CA ALA A 51 18.84 -0.35 -3.37
C ALA A 51 18.50 -0.68 -1.91
N LYS A 52 19.49 -0.60 -1.01
CA LYS A 52 19.30 -0.78 0.43
C LYS A 52 18.28 0.20 1.00
N ALA A 53 18.42 1.49 0.70
CA ALA A 53 17.51 2.52 1.18
C ALA A 53 16.06 2.27 0.73
N SER A 54 15.87 1.89 -0.55
CA SER A 54 14.54 1.56 -1.09
C SER A 54 13.91 0.34 -0.39
N SER A 55 14.68 -0.74 -0.21
CA SER A 55 14.23 -1.96 0.45
C SER A 55 13.91 -1.73 1.93
N GLN A 56 14.80 -1.07 2.68
CA GLN A 56 14.59 -0.71 4.08
C GLN A 56 13.30 0.08 4.25
N ARG A 57 13.10 1.09 3.39
CA ARG A 57 11.90 1.90 3.41
C ARG A 57 10.64 1.07 3.18
N THR A 58 10.67 0.16 2.21
CA THR A 58 9.54 -0.71 1.89
C THR A 58 9.18 -1.60 3.09
N LEU A 59 10.19 -2.20 3.73
CA LEU A 59 9.99 -3.04 4.91
C LEU A 59 9.41 -2.25 6.10
N LEU A 60 9.90 -1.03 6.35
CA LEU A 60 9.37 -0.15 7.40
C LEU A 60 7.90 0.21 7.16
N MET A 61 7.51 0.47 5.90
CA MET A 61 6.11 0.74 5.56
C MET A 61 5.20 -0.47 5.79
N VAL A 62 5.64 -1.65 5.38
CA VAL A 62 4.89 -2.91 5.59
C VAL A 62 4.74 -3.20 7.08
N GLY A 63 5.77 -2.93 7.87
CA GLY A 63 5.73 -3.04 9.33
C GLY A 63 4.94 -1.94 10.06
N GLY A 64 4.37 -0.98 9.34
CA GLY A 64 3.62 0.15 9.93
C GLY A 64 4.49 1.15 10.70
N LEU A 65 5.82 1.10 10.52
CA LEU A 65 6.78 1.99 11.17
C LEU A 65 7.02 3.29 10.39
N LEU A 66 6.47 3.38 9.18
CA LEU A 66 6.51 4.57 8.35
C LEU A 66 5.14 4.76 7.71
N ASP A 67 4.41 5.82 8.08
CA ASP A 67 3.17 6.14 7.41
C ASP A 67 3.47 6.74 6.03
N ARG A 68 2.70 6.37 5.02
CA ARG A 68 2.73 7.07 3.73
C ARG A 68 2.32 8.54 3.89
N ASN A 69 1.50 8.85 4.90
CA ASN A 69 1.03 10.20 5.18
C ASN A 69 2.11 11.11 5.79
N ASP A 70 3.15 10.56 6.41
CA ASP A 70 4.24 11.38 6.99
C ASP A 70 5.00 12.18 5.92
N ARG A 71 5.00 11.70 4.68
CA ARG A 71 5.60 12.41 3.54
C ARG A 71 4.85 13.68 3.14
N ASN A 72 3.57 13.76 3.48
CA ASN A 72 2.67 14.87 3.18
C ASN A 72 2.13 15.49 4.47
N ALA A 73 2.83 15.34 5.59
CA ALA A 73 2.62 16.20 6.74
C ALA A 73 3.07 17.62 6.34
N SER A 74 2.27 18.29 5.50
CA SER A 74 2.20 19.73 5.46
C SER A 74 2.11 20.15 6.92
N VAL A 75 3.01 21.01 7.36
CA VAL A 75 2.93 21.68 8.67
C VAL A 75 1.46 22.02 8.87
N GLU A 76 0.81 21.38 9.85
CA GLU A 76 -0.61 21.62 10.11
C GLU A 76 -0.74 23.11 10.42
N LYS A 77 -1.33 23.87 9.47
CA LYS A 77 -1.61 25.29 9.68
C LYS A 77 -2.43 25.43 10.95
N ALA A 78 -2.24 26.51 11.69
CA ALA A 78 -3.18 26.81 12.77
C ALA A 78 -4.59 26.96 12.15
N PRO A 79 -5.68 26.55 12.84
CA PRO A 79 -7.04 26.72 12.30
C PRO A 79 -7.37 28.17 11.90
N SER A 80 -6.71 29.14 12.52
CA SER A 80 -6.82 30.56 12.21
C SER A 80 -6.18 30.97 10.88
N GLU A 81 -5.34 30.13 10.29
CA GLU A 81 -4.60 30.35 9.04
C GLU A 81 -5.15 29.52 7.88
N MET A 82 -6.17 28.70 8.14
CA MET A 82 -6.83 27.87 7.14
C MET A 82 -7.93 28.65 6.42
N ASP A 83 -8.04 28.48 5.11
CA ASP A 83 -9.24 28.90 4.38
C ASP A 83 -10.44 27.96 4.63
N GLY A 84 -11.62 28.33 4.13
CA GLY A 84 -12.84 27.55 4.35
C GLY A 84 -12.79 26.11 3.82
N ALA A 85 -12.11 25.87 2.70
CA ALA A 85 -11.97 24.55 2.11
C ALA A 85 -10.96 23.69 2.89
N GLU A 86 -9.89 24.32 3.38
CA GLU A 86 -8.90 23.70 4.24
C GLU A 86 -9.50 23.26 5.58
N LEU A 87 -10.34 24.09 6.21
CA LEU A 87 -11.05 23.76 7.45
C LEU A 87 -12.03 22.60 7.29
N GLU A 88 -12.77 22.58 6.18
CA GLU A 88 -13.72 21.49 5.89
C GLU A 88 -12.97 20.16 5.74
N LYS A 89 -11.88 20.15 4.98
CA LYS A 89 -11.03 18.97 4.81
C LYS A 89 -10.43 18.50 6.13
N ALA A 90 -9.88 19.41 6.93
CA ALA A 90 -9.32 19.09 8.25
C ALA A 90 -10.37 18.46 9.19
N THR A 91 -11.61 18.98 9.16
CA THR A 91 -12.73 18.43 9.93
C THR A 91 -13.10 17.02 9.49
N GLN A 92 -13.16 16.78 8.17
CA GLN A 92 -13.45 15.45 7.62
C GLN A 92 -12.37 14.43 7.98
N ASP A 93 -11.10 14.81 7.93
CA ASP A 93 -9.96 13.96 8.28
C ASP A 93 -9.96 13.62 9.78
N LEU A 94 -10.28 14.59 10.65
CA LEU A 94 -10.45 14.37 12.09
C LEU A 94 -11.58 13.38 12.38
N MET A 95 -12.74 13.55 11.74
CA MET A 95 -13.88 12.65 11.88
C MET A 95 -13.56 11.23 11.41
N ARG A 96 -12.76 11.06 10.35
CA ARG A 96 -12.29 9.76 9.89
C ARG A 96 -11.32 9.11 10.89
N ARG A 97 -10.40 9.88 11.49
CA ARG A 97 -9.51 9.39 12.55
C ARG A 97 -10.28 8.92 13.78
N GLN A 98 -11.29 9.67 14.23
CA GLN A 98 -12.13 9.26 15.37
C GLN A 98 -12.91 7.97 15.12
N ARG A 99 -13.30 7.71 13.86
CA ARG A 99 -14.02 6.49 13.47
C ARG A 99 -13.13 5.26 13.31
N ARG A 100 -11.80 5.40 13.28
CA ARG A 100 -10.89 4.24 13.28
C ARG A 100 -10.77 3.71 14.72
N PRO A 101 -11.29 2.51 15.03
CA PRO A 101 -11.06 1.92 16.34
C PRO A 101 -9.55 1.69 16.50
N THR A 102 -8.99 2.27 17.56
CA THR A 102 -7.63 1.97 18.02
C THR A 102 -7.61 0.50 18.42
N THR A 103 -7.10 -0.36 17.56
CA THR A 103 -6.73 -1.72 17.95
C THR A 103 -5.63 -1.56 18.99
N ALA A 104 -6.02 -1.75 20.25
CA ALA A 104 -5.19 -1.51 21.42
C ALA A 104 -3.89 -2.30 21.29
N LYS A 105 -2.76 -1.61 21.42
CA LYS A 105 -1.46 -2.21 21.73
C LYS A 105 -1.61 -2.97 23.04
N PRO A 106 -1.48 -4.31 23.10
CA PRO A 106 -1.33 -4.98 24.39
C PRO A 106 0.00 -4.49 25.00
N ILE A 107 -0.12 -3.73 26.08
CA ILE A 107 0.97 -3.52 27.02
C ILE A 107 1.06 -4.82 27.80
N GLY A 108 2.14 -5.57 27.60
CA GLY A 108 2.38 -6.81 28.30
C GLY A 108 3.77 -7.32 28.01
N ASP A 109 4.72 -6.89 28.84
CA ASP A 109 5.91 -7.67 29.14
C ASP A 109 5.48 -9.10 29.52
N ALA A 110 5.80 -10.04 28.64
CA ALA A 110 5.92 -11.47 28.86
C ALA A 110 6.75 -11.91 27.66
N PHE A 111 7.99 -12.38 27.78
CA PHE A 111 8.48 -13.44 28.63
C PHE A 111 9.96 -13.22 28.99
N ASP A 112 10.32 -13.61 30.20
CA ASP A 112 11.66 -14.07 30.60
C ASP A 112 12.02 -15.35 29.83
#